data_AF-A0A938AVB8-F1
#
_entry.id   AF-A0A938AVB8-F1
#
_cell.length_a   1.000
_cell.length_b   1.000
_cell.length_c   1.000
_cell.angle_alpha   90.00
_cell.angle_beta   90.00
_cell.angle_gamma   90.00
#
_symmetry.space_group_name_H-M   'P 1'
#
loop_
_entity.id
_entity.type
_entity.pdbx_description
1 polymer ?
#
loop_
_entity_poly.entity_id
_entity_poly.type
_entity_poly.pdbx_seq_one_letter_code
_entity_poly.pdbx_strand_id
1 'polypeptide(L)'
;RGVITVDTSDGVDVESLALAAIDAGADDVKVEKGFLEVITTPQNLEPVRKAIEAAKPVISAEVSRVPKTTVVLGEKETLQTLKLLDHLEELDDVQRVFSNIDYSEAVLEKLRTMA
;
A
#
# COMPACT_ATOMS: atom_id res chain seq x y z
N ARG A 1 5.74 -0.59 5.21
CA ARG A 1 6.51 -1.02 4.02
C ARG A 1 6.43 0.13 3.03
N GLY A 2 7.54 0.51 2.42
CA GLY A 2 7.50 1.39 1.26
C GLY A 2 6.88 0.65 0.08
N VAL A 3 6.09 1.34 -0.73
CA VAL A 3 5.53 0.84 -1.98
C VAL A 3 5.83 1.88 -3.05
N ILE A 4 6.47 1.43 -4.12
CA ILE A 4 6.83 2.25 -5.26
C ILE A 4 6.12 1.67 -6.48
N THR A 5 5.32 2.47 -7.16
CA THR A 5 4.56 2.06 -8.34
C THR A 5 5.11 2.75 -9.58
N VAL A 6 5.33 1.96 -10.63
CA VAL A 6 5.89 2.40 -11.90
C VAL A 6 5.02 1.88 -13.03
N ASP A 7 4.76 2.72 -14.04
CA ASP A 7 4.06 2.29 -15.26
C ASP A 7 4.95 1.35 -16.07
N THR A 8 4.45 0.21 -16.54
CA THR A 8 5.18 -0.68 -17.46
C THR A 8 4.45 -0.90 -18.79
N SER A 9 3.37 -0.15 -19.05
CA SER A 9 2.56 -0.27 -20.27
C SER A 9 3.32 0.14 -21.55
N ASP A 10 4.36 0.97 -21.44
CA ASP A 10 5.17 1.44 -22.58
C ASP A 10 6.21 0.42 -23.10
N GLY A 11 6.15 -0.85 -22.67
CA GLY A 11 7.10 -1.88 -23.11
C GLY A 11 8.52 -1.72 -22.54
N VAL A 12 8.62 -1.11 -21.36
CA VAL A 12 9.90 -0.97 -20.63
C VAL A 12 10.37 -2.32 -20.11
N ASP A 13 11.69 -2.51 -20.07
CA ASP A 13 12.31 -3.72 -19.55
C ASP A 13 12.07 -3.85 -18.03
N VAL A 14 11.02 -4.60 -17.71
CA VAL A 14 10.57 -4.87 -16.34
C VAL A 14 11.60 -5.68 -15.57
N GLU A 15 12.35 -6.56 -16.25
CA GLU A 15 13.38 -7.39 -15.59
C GLU A 15 14.54 -6.52 -15.12
N SER A 16 15.00 -5.59 -15.96
CA SER A 16 16.05 -4.63 -15.59
C SER A 16 15.60 -3.69 -14.45
N LEU A 17 14.37 -3.20 -14.48
CA LEU A 17 13.82 -2.38 -13.39
C LEU A 17 13.71 -3.16 -12.07
N ALA A 18 13.26 -4.42 -12.14
CA ALA A 18 13.17 -5.28 -10.98
C ALA A 18 14.56 -5.56 -10.38
N LEU A 19 15.57 -5.83 -11.21
CA LEU A 19 16.95 -6.01 -10.75
C LEU A 19 17.48 -4.74 -10.06
N ALA A 20 17.32 -3.58 -10.70
CA ALA A 20 17.76 -2.31 -10.13
C ALA A 20 17.09 -2.00 -8.79
N ALA A 21 15.81 -2.35 -8.65
CA ALA A 21 15.08 -2.22 -7.39
C ALA A 21 15.63 -3.15 -6.30
N ILE A 22 15.90 -4.42 -6.64
CA ILE A 22 16.47 -5.41 -5.71
C ILE A 22 17.86 -5.00 -5.25
N ASP A 23 18.73 -4.58 -6.18
CA ASP A 23 20.10 -4.12 -5.87
C ASP A 23 20.10 -2.87 -4.98
N ALA A 24 19.08 -2.02 -5.13
CA ALA A 24 18.89 -0.83 -4.29
C ALA A 24 18.25 -1.13 -2.91
N GLY A 25 17.86 -2.38 -2.65
CA GLY A 25 17.32 -2.81 -1.35
C GLY A 25 15.80 -2.96 -1.29
N ALA A 26 15.14 -3.32 -2.40
CA ALA A 26 13.76 -3.77 -2.39
C ALA A 26 13.61 -5.13 -1.71
N ASP A 27 12.50 -5.29 -0.97
CA ASP A 27 12.15 -6.54 -0.29
C ASP A 27 11.37 -7.49 -1.20
N ASP A 28 10.54 -6.95 -2.10
CA ASP A 28 9.69 -7.73 -3.02
C ASP A 28 9.33 -6.88 -4.24
N VAL A 29 9.08 -7.52 -5.39
CA VAL A 29 8.74 -6.85 -6.66
C VAL A 29 7.63 -7.64 -7.34
N LYS A 30 6.53 -6.95 -7.67
CA LYS A 30 5.33 -7.54 -8.29
C LYS A 30 4.97 -6.81 -9.57
N VAL A 31 4.52 -7.55 -10.56
CA VAL A 31 4.03 -7.00 -11.82
C VAL A 31 2.56 -7.31 -11.93
N GLU A 32 1.71 -6.29 -11.86
CA GLU A 32 0.26 -6.45 -11.98
C GLU A 32 -0.29 -5.45 -12.99
N LYS A 33 -1.08 -5.95 -13.96
CA LYS A 33 -1.92 -5.13 -14.86
C LYS A 33 -1.19 -3.97 -15.57
N GLY A 34 0.08 -4.12 -15.91
CA GLY A 34 0.88 -3.07 -16.56
C GLY A 34 1.52 -2.07 -15.59
N PHE A 35 1.57 -2.41 -14.30
CA PHE A 35 2.32 -1.69 -13.28
C PHE A 35 3.35 -2.60 -12.62
N LEU A 36 4.49 -2.02 -12.26
CA LEU A 36 5.48 -2.62 -11.39
C LEU A 36 5.30 -2.04 -9.98
N GLU A 37 4.97 -2.89 -9.03
CA GLU A 37 4.93 -2.56 -7.60
C GLU A 37 6.18 -3.10 -6.92
N VAL A 38 6.99 -2.20 -6.40
CA VAL A 38 8.20 -2.52 -5.65
C VAL A 38 7.94 -2.25 -4.16
N ILE A 39 8.07 -3.29 -3.35
CA ILE A 39 7.90 -3.25 -1.91
C ILE A 39 9.27 -3.12 -1.26
N THR A 40 9.40 -2.18 -0.33
CA THR A 40 10.66 -1.90 0.36
C THR A 40 10.45 -1.72 1.86
N THR A 41 11.54 -1.65 2.62
CA THR A 41 11.49 -1.04 3.94
C THR A 41 11.33 0.48 3.82
N PRO A 42 10.76 1.17 4.83
CA PRO A 42 10.64 2.63 4.79
C PRO A 42 11.99 3.35 4.66
N GLN A 43 13.06 2.74 5.17
CA GLN A 43 14.42 3.29 5.08
C GLN A 43 14.99 3.17 3.66
N ASN A 44 14.61 2.12 2.94
CA ASN A 44 15.08 1.87 1.57
C ASN A 44 14.19 2.50 0.49
N LEU A 45 13.09 3.17 0.85
CA LEU A 45 12.17 3.77 -0.13
C LEU A 45 12.88 4.81 -1.01
N GLU A 46 13.61 5.74 -0.42
CA GLU A 46 14.36 6.79 -1.13
C GLU A 46 15.45 6.24 -2.07
N PRO A 47 16.36 5.34 -1.63
CA PRO A 47 17.38 4.78 -2.51
C PRO A 47 16.79 3.93 -3.64
N VAL A 48 15.76 3.11 -3.35
CA VAL A 48 15.08 2.30 -4.38
C VAL A 48 14.34 3.18 -5.38
N ARG A 49 13.65 4.23 -4.91
CA ARG A 49 13.00 5.21 -5.79
C ARG A 49 14.00 5.85 -6.75
N LYS A 50 15.15 6.30 -6.25
CA LYS A 50 16.20 6.92 -7.09
C LYS A 50 16.79 5.95 -8.12
N ALA A 51 17.00 4.69 -7.73
CA ALA A 51 17.50 3.67 -8.65
C ALA A 51 16.52 3.41 -9.81
N ILE A 52 15.22 3.39 -9.51
CA ILE A 52 14.15 3.23 -10.50
C ILE A 52 13.97 4.51 -11.34
N GLU A 53 13.98 5.69 -10.72
CA GLU A 53 13.84 6.99 -11.40
C GLU A 53 14.93 7.25 -12.44
N ALA A 54 16.12 6.67 -12.26
CA ALA A 54 17.20 6.75 -13.25
C ALA A 54 16.84 6.07 -14.58
N ALA A 55 15.92 5.11 -14.57
CA ALA A 55 15.48 4.37 -15.75
C ALA A 55 14.05 4.74 -16.20
N LYS A 56 13.13 5.03 -15.26
CA LYS A 56 11.75 5.44 -15.56
C LYS A 56 11.15 6.33 -14.47
N PRO A 57 10.38 7.38 -14.81
CA PRO A 57 9.63 8.17 -13.84
C PRO A 57 8.72 7.28 -12.99
N VAL A 58 8.83 7.43 -11.67
CA VAL A 58 7.98 6.75 -10.70
C VAL A 58 6.62 7.45 -10.65
N ILE A 59 5.53 6.68 -10.70
CA ILE A 59 4.16 7.22 -10.58
C ILE A 59 3.92 7.64 -9.13
N SER A 60 4.25 6.76 -8.20
CA SER A 60 4.07 6.99 -6.77
C SER A 60 5.14 6.26 -5.96
N ALA A 61 5.60 6.89 -4.87
CA ALA A 61 6.50 6.28 -3.90
C ALA A 61 5.98 6.66 -2.51
N GLU A 62 5.35 5.69 -1.84
CA GLU A 62 4.61 5.96 -0.62
C GLU A 62 4.99 4.98 0.48
N VAL A 63 5.09 5.48 1.71
CA VAL A 63 5.23 4.61 2.88
C VAL A 63 3.85 4.13 3.30
N SER A 64 3.49 2.90 2.92
CA SER A 64 2.27 2.25 3.37
C SER A 64 2.49 1.54 4.71
N ARG A 65 1.72 1.88 5.74
CA ARG A 65 1.80 1.20 7.03
C ARG A 65 1.00 -0.10 7.00
N VAL A 66 1.58 -1.14 6.41
CA VAL A 66 1.01 -2.50 6.48
C VAL A 66 1.24 -3.07 7.88
N PRO A 67 0.19 -3.46 8.62
CA PRO A 67 0.29 -4.01 9.95
C PRO A 67 0.89 -5.42 9.95
N LYS A 68 1.78 -5.72 10.91
CA LYS A 68 2.42 -7.04 11.05
C LYS A 68 1.50 -8.11 11.65
N THR A 69 0.52 -7.67 12.43
CA THR A 69 -0.50 -8.51 13.05
C THR A 69 -1.85 -7.83 12.88
N THR A 70 -2.82 -8.61 12.43
CA THR A 70 -4.19 -8.16 12.31
C THR A 70 -5.01 -8.54 13.53
N VAL A 71 -6.05 -7.77 13.81
CA VAL A 71 -6.98 -8.03 14.93
C VAL A 71 -8.38 -8.15 14.37
N VAL A 72 -9.02 -9.30 14.59
CA VAL A 72 -10.43 -9.50 14.29
C VAL A 72 -11.25 -8.90 15.42
N LEU A 73 -12.18 -8.01 15.08
CA LEU A 73 -13.10 -7.41 16.04
C LEU A 73 -14.49 -8.06 15.96
N GLY A 74 -15.21 -8.02 17.08
CA GLY A 74 -16.64 -8.31 17.10
C GLY A 74 -17.45 -7.26 16.33
N GLU A 75 -18.70 -7.56 16.04
CA GLU A 75 -19.58 -6.70 15.22
C GLU A 75 -19.74 -5.30 15.81
N LYS A 76 -19.95 -5.21 17.13
CA LYS A 76 -20.14 -3.93 17.84
C LYS A 76 -18.87 -3.07 17.80
N GLU A 77 -17.73 -3.68 18.10
CA GLU A 77 -16.42 -3.03 18.13
C GLU A 77 -16.00 -2.60 16.72
N THR A 78 -16.34 -3.39 15.70
CA THR A 78 -16.09 -3.05 14.29
C THR A 78 -16.87 -1.81 13.88
N LEU A 79 -18.17 -1.75 14.17
CA LEU A 79 -19.00 -0.58 13.84
C LEU A 79 -18.54 0.69 14.56
N GLN A 80 -18.15 0.57 15.83
CA GLN A 80 -17.58 1.70 16.57
C GLN A 80 -16.27 2.18 15.97
N THR A 81 -15.41 1.24 15.54
CA THR A 81 -14.13 1.62 14.95
C THR A 81 -14.29 2.22 13.57
N LEU A 82 -15.20 1.70 12.73
CA LEU A 82 -15.49 2.29 11.43
C LEU A 82 -15.94 3.75 11.55
N LYS A 83 -16.89 4.04 12.47
CA LYS A 83 -17.29 5.42 12.75
C LYS A 83 -16.14 6.32 13.19
N LEU A 84 -15.21 5.77 13.98
CA LEU A 84 -14.01 6.50 14.38
C LEU A 84 -13.09 6.77 13.18
N LEU A 85 -12.90 5.78 12.31
CA LEU A 85 -12.10 5.94 11.09
C LEU A 85 -12.72 7.01 10.18
N ASP A 86 -14.03 6.96 9.95
CA ASP A 86 -14.77 7.95 9.15
C ASP A 86 -14.57 9.36 9.72
N HIS A 87 -14.76 9.55 11.03
CA HIS A 87 -14.54 10.84 11.68
C HIS A 87 -13.09 11.35 11.57
N LEU A 88 -12.11 10.44 11.54
CA LEU A 88 -10.71 10.82 11.39
C LEU A 88 -10.41 11.22 9.94
N GLU A 89 -11.05 10.60 8.95
CA GLU A 89 -10.91 10.95 7.53
C GLU A 89 -11.58 12.28 7.17
N GLU A 90 -12.60 12.69 7.91
CA GLU A 90 -13.27 13.99 7.75
C GLU A 90 -12.44 15.18 8.26
N LEU A 91 -11.34 14.95 8.96
CA LEU A 91 -10.48 16.02 9.46
C LEU A 91 -9.53 16.52 8.37
N ASP A 92 -9.60 17.81 8.05
CA ASP A 92 -8.74 18.46 7.04
C ASP A 92 -7.23 18.28 7.30
N ASP A 93 -6.84 18.12 8.57
CA ASP A 93 -5.45 17.92 8.99
C ASP A 93 -4.97 16.46 8.88
N VAL A 94 -5.88 15.51 8.66
CA VAL A 94 -5.57 14.08 8.58
C VAL A 94 -5.33 13.68 7.14
N GLN A 95 -4.07 13.38 6.82
CA GLN A 95 -3.69 13.00 5.46
C GLN A 95 -4.01 11.53 5.13
N ARG A 96 -3.85 10.62 6.11
CA ARG A 96 -4.06 9.17 5.95
C ARG A 96 -4.39 8.50 7.27
N VAL A 97 -5.34 7.58 7.25
CA VAL A 97 -5.68 6.71 8.39
C VAL A 97 -5.29 5.27 8.06
N PHE A 98 -4.66 4.59 9.01
CA PHE A 98 -4.27 3.18 8.87
C PHE A 98 -4.77 2.40 10.07
N SER A 99 -5.38 1.25 9.83
CA SER A 99 -5.86 0.34 10.86
C SER A 99 -5.35 -1.08 10.60
N ASN A 100 -5.18 -1.85 11.67
CA ASN A 100 -4.84 -3.27 11.60
C ASN A 100 -6.03 -4.19 11.84
N ILE A 101 -7.24 -3.68 11.70
CA ILE A 101 -8.46 -4.46 11.85
C ILE A 101 -8.62 -5.38 10.64
N ASP A 102 -8.92 -6.64 10.94
CA ASP A 102 -9.33 -7.63 9.96
C ASP A 102 -10.84 -7.80 10.05
N TYR A 103 -11.53 -7.38 8.99
CA TYR A 103 -12.97 -7.44 8.91
C TYR A 103 -13.39 -8.85 8.50
N SER A 104 -14.07 -9.55 9.40
CA SER A 104 -14.63 -10.85 9.05
C SER A 104 -15.66 -10.71 7.91
N GLU A 105 -15.74 -11.74 7.07
CA GLU A 105 -16.61 -11.78 5.90
C GLU A 105 -18.09 -11.50 6.26
N ALA A 106 -18.55 -12.05 7.38
CA ALA A 106 -19.88 -11.81 7.91
C ALA A 106 -20.16 -10.34 8.26
N VAL A 107 -19.16 -9.59 8.73
CA VAL A 107 -19.31 -8.17 9.07
C VAL A 107 -19.28 -7.31 7.81
N LEU A 108 -18.42 -7.64 6.84
CA LEU A 108 -18.40 -6.98 5.54
C LEU A 108 -19.72 -7.10 4.79
N GLU A 109 -20.35 -8.27 4.83
CA GLU A 109 -21.64 -8.51 4.17
C GLU A 109 -22.80 -7.74 4.82
N LYS A 110 -22.79 -7.63 6.16
CA LYS A 110 -23.73 -6.76 6.89
C LYS A 110 -23.54 -5.27 6.60
N LEU A 111 -22.29 -4.80 6.51
CA LEU A 111 -22.00 -3.40 6.16
C LEU A 111 -22.48 -3.08 4.74
N ARG A 112 -22.28 -3.99 3.80
CA ARG A 112 -22.76 -3.86 2.41
C ARG A 112 -24.28 -3.83 2.28
N THR A 113 -25.01 -4.46 3.19
CA THR A 113 -26.48 -4.50 3.18
C THR A 113 -27.11 -3.34 3.96
N MET A 114 -26.31 -2.60 4.75
CA MET A 114 -26.73 -1.42 5.49
C MET A 114 -26.46 -0.09 4.75
N ALA A 115 -25.64 -0.09 3.70
CA ALA A 115 -25.39 1.05 2.81
C ALA A 115 -26.38 1.07 1.64
#